data_AF-A0A355GGK1-F1
#
_entry.id   AF-A0A355GGK1-F1
#
_cell.length_a   1.000
_cell.length_b   1.000
_cell.length_c   1.000
_cell.angle_alpha   90.00
_cell.angle_beta   90.00
_cell.angle_gamma   90.00
#
_symmetry.space_group_name_H-M   'P 1'
#
loop_
_entity.id
_entity.type
_entity.pdbx_description
1 polymer ?
#
loop_
_entity_poly.entity_id
_entity_poly.type
_entity_poly.pdbx_seq_one_letter_code
_entity_poly.pdbx_strand_id
1 'polypeptide(L)'
;LADVRIFQNHCFFAEAAEKHLLENSHHTTDARGIAVLEMKGKNVDLRMWVSKDKYCPLHAWWAREFQTDGGQIPDEFTFQLERGTSIGGIVKDEQGQPIAGVRVAVENITSITPLAMFDNTPRQPGFRPEPQSCLAEKDDVVTDADGRWRLNNVPADDQLQFHPRVREALPDAPELGLKLTHPDFSGDIRLGQLQRQQGITLESLRTQTATIVMQRR
;
A
#
# COMPACT_ATOMS: atom_id res chain seq x y z
N LEU A 1 -15.00 13.89 0.45
CA LEU A 1 -14.86 13.53 1.89
C LEU A 1 -13.94 14.55 2.55
N ALA A 2 -14.32 15.14 3.68
CA ALA A 2 -13.44 16.03 4.46
C ALA A 2 -12.29 15.26 5.12
N ASP A 3 -11.22 15.96 5.52
CA ASP A 3 -10.10 15.40 6.31
C ASP A 3 -9.47 14.14 5.68
N VAL A 4 -9.41 14.09 4.35
CA VAL A 4 -8.67 13.04 3.62
C VAL A 4 -7.23 13.50 3.53
N ARG A 5 -6.30 12.64 3.93
CA ARG A 5 -4.86 12.92 3.86
C ARG A 5 -4.36 12.64 2.46
N ILE A 6 -3.59 13.58 1.90
CA ILE A 6 -2.94 13.44 0.60
C ILE A 6 -1.46 13.66 0.81
N PHE A 7 -0.65 12.66 0.47
CA PHE A 7 0.79 12.81 0.35
C PHE A 7 1.14 13.00 -1.12
N GLN A 8 1.81 14.10 -1.44
CA GLN A 8 2.27 14.45 -2.78
C GLN A 8 3.79 14.30 -2.83
N ASN A 9 4.26 13.55 -3.82
CA ASN A 9 5.66 13.46 -4.21
C ASN A 9 5.76 14.01 -5.63
N HIS A 10 6.51 15.09 -5.83
CA HIS A 10 6.59 15.77 -7.11
C HIS A 10 8.04 15.98 -7.53
N CYS A 11 8.39 15.33 -8.62
CA CYS A 11 9.64 15.49 -9.34
C CYS A 11 9.42 16.41 -10.54
N PHE A 12 10.15 17.53 -10.62
CA PHE A 12 9.94 18.54 -11.65
C PHE A 12 11.21 19.29 -12.03
N PHE A 13 11.25 19.85 -13.23
CA PHE A 13 12.26 20.84 -13.61
C PHE A 13 11.79 22.24 -13.24
N ALA A 14 12.55 22.94 -12.39
CA ALA A 14 12.38 24.37 -12.20
C ALA A 14 12.79 25.16 -13.46
N GLU A 15 12.37 26.41 -13.57
CA GLU A 15 12.74 27.27 -14.69
C GLU A 15 14.28 27.38 -14.81
N ALA A 16 14.80 27.14 -16.03
CA ALA A 16 16.24 27.11 -16.34
C ALA A 16 17.09 26.08 -15.56
N ALA A 17 16.47 25.09 -14.88
CA ALA A 17 17.21 24.05 -14.17
C ALA A 17 17.65 22.90 -15.10
N GLU A 18 18.92 22.49 -15.00
CA GLU A 18 19.47 21.33 -15.73
C GLU A 18 19.15 19.98 -15.07
N LYS A 19 18.75 20.00 -13.80
CA LYS A 19 18.39 18.81 -13.01
C LYS A 19 16.97 18.97 -12.45
N HIS A 20 16.27 17.86 -12.32
CA HIS A 20 14.98 17.85 -11.64
C HIS A 20 15.16 17.99 -10.13
N LEU A 21 14.18 18.61 -9.49
CA LEU A 21 14.03 18.72 -8.04
C LEU A 21 12.96 17.73 -7.58
N LEU A 22 13.06 17.30 -6.32
CA LEU A 22 12.07 16.49 -5.65
C LEU A 22 11.48 17.28 -4.47
N GLU A 23 10.16 17.36 -4.42
CA GLU A 23 9.43 17.94 -3.29
C GLU A 23 8.37 16.98 -2.78
N ASN A 24 8.32 16.85 -1.45
CA ASN A 24 7.31 16.10 -0.73
C ASN A 24 6.44 17.08 0.05
N SER A 25 5.12 16.95 -0.08
CA SER A 25 4.17 17.79 0.63
C SER A 25 2.96 16.98 1.12
N HIS A 26 2.34 17.48 2.19
CA HIS A 26 1.16 16.86 2.80
C HIS A 26 0.00 17.85 2.72
N HIS A 27 -1.14 17.36 2.27
CA HIS A 27 -2.37 18.12 2.15
C HIS A 27 -3.51 17.41 2.84
N THR A 28 -4.58 18.16 3.10
CA THR A 28 -5.82 17.61 3.64
C THR A 28 -7.00 18.26 2.93
N THR A 29 -8.04 17.49 2.63
CA THR A 29 -9.24 18.01 1.99
C THR A 29 -10.09 18.86 2.95
N ASP A 30 -10.68 19.93 2.42
CA ASP A 30 -11.64 20.78 3.13
C ASP A 30 -12.98 20.05 3.43
N ALA A 31 -13.92 20.74 4.07
CA ALA A 31 -15.25 20.19 4.40
C ALA A 31 -16.05 19.68 3.19
N ARG A 32 -15.77 20.19 1.97
CA ARG A 32 -16.40 19.75 0.72
C ARG A 32 -15.66 18.54 0.12
N GLY A 33 -14.48 18.23 0.62
CA GLY A 33 -13.63 17.17 0.14
C GLY A 33 -12.66 17.58 -0.96
N ILE A 34 -12.32 18.87 -1.03
CA ILE A 34 -11.44 19.45 -2.04
C ILE A 34 -10.10 19.82 -1.39
N ALA A 35 -9.01 19.49 -2.07
CA ALA A 35 -7.68 20.02 -1.77
C ALA A 35 -7.14 20.71 -3.04
N VAL A 36 -6.51 21.86 -2.88
CA VAL A 36 -5.85 22.58 -3.98
C VAL A 36 -4.35 22.37 -3.83
N LEU A 37 -3.73 21.79 -4.85
CA LEU A 37 -2.31 21.45 -4.87
C LEU A 37 -1.58 22.40 -5.82
N GLU A 38 -0.43 22.93 -5.38
CA GLU A 38 0.42 23.74 -6.23
C GLU A 38 1.33 22.86 -7.07
N MET A 39 1.32 23.07 -8.38
CA MET A 39 2.21 22.40 -9.32
C MET A 39 3.38 23.31 -9.66
N LYS A 40 4.59 22.86 -9.36
CA LYS A 40 5.83 23.62 -9.61
C LYS A 40 6.54 23.15 -10.87
N GLY A 41 6.95 24.10 -11.71
CA GLY A 41 7.78 23.82 -12.87
C GLY A 41 7.19 22.80 -13.84
N LYS A 42 8.06 22.14 -14.62
CA LYS A 42 7.66 21.14 -15.61
C LYS A 42 7.72 19.73 -15.00
N ASN A 43 6.58 19.04 -14.97
CA ASN A 43 6.46 17.69 -14.39
C ASN A 43 7.41 16.67 -15.04
N VAL A 44 8.02 15.85 -14.19
CA VAL A 44 8.76 14.63 -14.52
C VAL A 44 7.99 13.41 -14.01
N ASP A 45 7.64 13.43 -12.72
CA ASP A 45 6.87 12.41 -12.01
C ASP A 45 6.08 13.09 -10.90
N LEU A 46 4.75 12.96 -10.93
CA LEU A 46 3.86 13.36 -9.84
C LEU A 46 3.23 12.09 -9.28
N ARG A 47 3.34 11.86 -7.97
CA ARG A 47 2.66 10.77 -7.27
C ARG A 47 1.83 11.31 -6.12
N MET A 48 0.66 10.74 -5.94
CA MET A 48 -0.29 11.10 -4.90
C MET A 48 -0.79 9.85 -4.20
N TRP A 49 -0.61 9.79 -2.89
CA TRP A 49 -1.21 8.77 -2.03
C TRP A 49 -2.30 9.40 -1.20
N VAL A 50 -3.50 8.81 -1.25
CA VAL A 50 -4.70 9.34 -0.62
C VAL A 50 -5.22 8.34 0.38
N SER A 51 -5.35 8.76 1.63
CA SER A 51 -5.78 7.88 2.71
C SER A 51 -6.76 8.57 3.67
N LYS A 52 -7.67 7.76 4.22
CA LYS A 52 -8.57 8.13 5.31
C LYS A 52 -8.83 6.90 6.16
N ASP A 53 -8.95 7.09 7.47
CA ASP A 53 -9.28 5.98 8.39
C ASP A 53 -10.55 5.25 7.92
N LYS A 54 -10.49 3.91 7.90
CA LYS A 54 -11.56 3.00 7.44
C LYS A 54 -11.95 3.10 5.96
N TYR A 55 -11.13 3.73 5.13
CA TYR A 55 -11.32 3.75 3.67
C TYR A 55 -10.14 3.13 2.96
N CYS A 56 -10.39 2.44 1.86
CA CYS A 56 -9.34 1.87 1.01
C CYS A 56 -8.43 2.99 0.49
N PRO A 57 -7.12 2.96 0.77
CA PRO A 57 -6.21 3.97 0.28
C PRO A 57 -5.99 3.82 -1.23
N LEU A 58 -5.85 4.95 -1.90
CA LEU A 58 -5.64 5.01 -3.34
C LEU A 58 -4.33 5.73 -3.67
N HIS A 59 -3.77 5.39 -4.82
CA HIS A 59 -2.60 6.01 -5.39
C HIS A 59 -2.94 6.52 -6.80
N ALA A 60 -2.36 7.64 -7.21
CA ALA A 60 -2.37 8.07 -8.61
C ALA A 60 -1.04 8.70 -8.94
N TRP A 61 -0.54 8.45 -10.15
CA TRP A 61 0.78 8.93 -10.54
C TRP A 61 0.88 9.22 -12.03
N TRP A 62 1.57 10.31 -12.37
CA TRP A 62 1.83 10.79 -13.72
C TRP A 62 3.34 10.87 -13.92
N ALA A 63 3.91 9.78 -14.44
CA ALA A 63 5.34 9.67 -14.64
C ALA A 63 5.66 9.47 -16.12
N ARG A 64 6.33 10.47 -16.72
CA ARG A 64 6.66 10.48 -18.16
C ARG A 64 7.55 9.31 -18.57
N GLU A 65 8.33 8.78 -17.63
CA GLU A 65 9.18 7.61 -17.84
C GLU A 65 8.36 6.34 -18.05
N PHE A 66 7.27 6.16 -17.30
CA PHE A 66 6.53 4.89 -17.24
C PHE A 66 5.23 4.89 -18.06
N GLN A 67 4.63 6.05 -18.29
CA GLN A 67 3.29 6.17 -18.87
C GLN A 67 3.28 7.10 -20.09
N THR A 68 2.57 6.73 -21.15
CA THR A 68 2.48 7.55 -22.39
C THR A 68 1.78 8.88 -22.16
N ASP A 69 0.87 8.94 -21.20
CA ASP A 69 0.14 10.13 -20.74
C ASP A 69 0.71 10.70 -19.43
N GLY A 70 1.87 10.23 -18.95
CA GLY A 70 2.47 10.67 -17.69
C GLY A 70 2.90 12.14 -17.65
N GLY A 71 2.84 12.85 -18.79
CA GLY A 71 3.02 14.30 -18.85
C GLY A 71 1.72 15.10 -18.84
N GLN A 72 0.57 14.44 -18.86
CA GLN A 72 -0.76 15.04 -18.99
C GLN A 72 -1.45 15.02 -17.63
N ILE A 73 -1.12 16.00 -16.78
CA ILE A 73 -1.77 16.17 -15.49
C ILE A 73 -3.02 17.03 -15.72
N PRO A 74 -4.22 16.55 -15.33
CA PRO A 74 -5.45 17.34 -15.46
C PRO A 74 -5.52 18.43 -14.39
N ASP A 75 -6.25 19.51 -14.68
CA ASP A 75 -6.52 20.58 -13.71
C ASP A 75 -7.35 20.08 -12.51
N GLU A 76 -8.19 19.06 -12.74
CA GLU A 76 -9.02 18.42 -11.72
C GLU A 76 -8.88 16.89 -11.78
N PHE A 77 -8.76 16.26 -10.61
CA PHE A 77 -8.71 14.81 -10.48
C PHE A 77 -9.50 14.36 -9.25
N THR A 78 -10.33 13.32 -9.41
CA THR A 78 -11.23 12.84 -8.35
C THR A 78 -10.83 11.45 -7.87
N PHE A 79 -10.62 11.30 -6.56
CA PHE A 79 -10.47 10.01 -5.89
C PHE A 79 -11.81 9.59 -5.27
N GLN A 80 -12.30 8.40 -5.63
CA GLN A 80 -13.48 7.80 -5.03
C GLN A 80 -13.05 6.71 -4.04
N LEU A 81 -12.92 7.08 -2.77
CA LEU A 81 -12.50 6.13 -1.73
C LEU A 81 -13.69 5.27 -1.29
N GLU A 82 -13.54 3.96 -1.41
CA GLU A 82 -14.48 2.99 -0.88
C GLU A 82 -14.22 2.69 0.59
N ARG A 83 -15.24 2.20 1.31
CA ARG A 83 -15.07 1.78 2.70
C ARG A 83 -14.18 0.55 2.75
N GLY A 84 -13.19 0.60 3.64
CA GLY A 84 -12.35 -0.53 3.95
C GLY A 84 -13.11 -1.61 4.70
N THR A 85 -12.68 -2.83 4.45
CA THR A 85 -13.00 -4.02 5.23
C THR A 85 -11.88 -4.28 6.24
N SER A 86 -12.12 -5.23 7.15
CA SER A 86 -11.17 -5.58 8.20
C SER A 86 -10.40 -6.86 7.89
N ILE A 87 -9.16 -6.89 8.37
CA ILE A 87 -8.38 -8.11 8.59
C ILE A 87 -7.74 -8.05 9.98
N GLY A 88 -7.27 -9.18 10.47
CA GLY A 88 -6.47 -9.24 11.70
C GLY A 88 -5.95 -10.64 11.96
N GLY A 89 -5.32 -10.78 13.11
CA GLY A 89 -4.77 -12.06 13.55
C GLY A 89 -4.17 -11.97 14.94
N ILE A 90 -3.49 -13.05 15.32
CA ILE A 90 -2.83 -13.22 16.61
C ILE A 90 -1.38 -13.59 16.35
N VAL A 91 -0.45 -12.99 17.08
CA VAL A 91 0.96 -13.35 17.06
C VAL A 91 1.34 -13.98 18.39
N LYS A 92 2.00 -15.14 18.32
CA LYS A 92 2.41 -15.93 19.48
C LYS A 92 3.87 -16.37 19.37
N ASP A 93 4.47 -16.73 20.50
CA ASP A 93 5.76 -17.42 20.53
C ASP A 93 5.60 -18.93 20.32
N GLU A 94 6.72 -19.65 20.25
CA GLU A 94 6.72 -21.10 20.08
C GLU A 94 6.17 -21.88 21.28
N GLN A 95 6.00 -21.25 22.45
CA GLN A 95 5.33 -21.81 23.62
C GLN A 95 3.82 -21.49 23.64
N GLY A 96 3.31 -20.79 22.63
CA GLY A 96 1.91 -20.41 22.49
C GLY A 96 1.51 -19.19 23.32
N GLN A 97 2.46 -18.45 23.89
CA GLN A 97 2.19 -17.19 24.60
C GLN A 97 2.00 -16.04 23.60
N PRO A 98 1.10 -15.09 23.86
CA PRO A 98 0.92 -13.92 23.00
C PRO A 98 2.16 -13.02 23.00
N ILE A 99 2.49 -12.45 21.84
CA ILE A 99 3.57 -11.46 21.70
C ILE A 99 2.98 -10.07 21.47
N ALA A 100 3.12 -9.19 22.46
CA ALA A 100 2.77 -7.78 22.33
C ALA A 100 3.86 -6.98 21.58
N GLY A 101 3.49 -5.86 20.96
CA GLY A 101 4.48 -4.95 20.37
C GLY A 101 5.03 -5.38 19.01
N VAL A 102 4.47 -6.42 18.38
CA VAL A 102 4.86 -6.84 17.04
C VAL A 102 4.30 -5.85 16.03
N ARG A 103 5.19 -5.25 15.25
CA ARG A 103 4.85 -4.35 14.14
C ARG A 103 4.42 -5.16 12.93
N VAL A 104 3.24 -4.89 12.39
CA VAL A 104 2.66 -5.63 11.27
C VAL A 104 2.46 -4.69 10.08
N ALA A 105 3.39 -4.72 9.12
CA ALA A 105 3.16 -4.05 7.84
C ALA A 105 2.30 -4.95 6.93
N VAL A 106 1.41 -4.32 6.17
CA VAL A 106 0.47 -5.00 5.26
C VAL A 106 0.59 -4.38 3.87
N GLU A 107 0.83 -5.22 2.87
CA GLU A 107 0.90 -4.81 1.47
C GLU A 107 -0.16 -5.54 0.63
N ASN A 108 -0.86 -4.80 -0.22
CA ASN A 108 -1.68 -5.33 -1.30
C ASN A 108 -0.78 -5.75 -2.47
N ILE A 109 -0.51 -7.06 -2.57
CA ILE A 109 0.35 -7.62 -3.60
C ILE A 109 -0.31 -7.59 -4.97
N THR A 110 -1.64 -7.53 -5.03
CA THR A 110 -2.39 -7.50 -6.30
C THR A 110 -2.28 -6.15 -7.00
N SER A 111 -1.96 -5.10 -6.26
CA SER A 111 -1.70 -3.74 -6.79
C SER A 111 -0.27 -3.54 -7.30
N ILE A 112 0.60 -4.53 -7.12
CA ILE A 112 2.00 -4.42 -7.54
C ILE A 112 2.05 -4.50 -9.07
N THR A 113 2.18 -3.32 -9.70
CA THR A 113 2.94 -2.98 -10.93
C THR A 113 2.12 -2.66 -12.19
N PRO A 114 2.51 -1.61 -12.94
CA PRO A 114 2.29 -1.58 -14.39
C PRO A 114 3.14 -2.67 -15.08
N LEU A 115 2.49 -3.53 -15.87
CA LEU A 115 3.09 -4.70 -16.54
C LEU A 115 4.46 -4.45 -17.22
N ALA A 116 4.70 -3.24 -17.70
CA ALA A 116 5.95 -2.80 -18.32
C ALA A 116 7.20 -2.86 -17.42
N MET A 117 7.09 -3.06 -16.10
CA MET A 117 8.27 -3.32 -15.25
C MET A 117 8.64 -4.82 -15.19
N PHE A 118 7.79 -5.72 -15.69
CA PHE A 118 8.05 -7.17 -15.69
C PHE A 118 8.52 -7.71 -17.06
N ASP A 119 8.29 -6.96 -18.14
CA ASP A 119 8.71 -7.35 -19.48
C ASP A 119 9.01 -6.10 -20.34
N ASN A 120 9.55 -6.32 -21.55
CA ASN A 120 9.78 -5.23 -22.52
C ASN A 120 8.48 -4.74 -23.19
N THR A 121 7.32 -4.80 -22.51
CA THR A 121 6.07 -4.29 -23.07
C THR A 121 6.17 -2.77 -23.25
N PRO A 122 5.72 -2.24 -24.41
CA PRO A 122 5.66 -0.80 -24.62
C PRO A 122 4.86 -0.09 -23.52
N ARG A 123 5.27 1.13 -23.20
CA ARG A 123 4.55 1.99 -22.25
C ARG A 123 3.08 2.13 -22.65
N GLN A 124 2.20 2.08 -21.65
CA GLN A 124 0.76 2.24 -21.78
C GLN A 124 0.32 3.56 -21.11
N PRO A 125 -0.89 4.05 -21.36
CA PRO A 125 -1.51 5.06 -20.50
C PRO A 125 -1.60 4.55 -19.06
N GLY A 126 -1.44 5.45 -18.08
CA GLY A 126 -1.54 5.09 -16.67
C GLY A 126 -2.98 4.75 -16.27
N PHE A 127 -3.16 3.66 -15.53
CA PHE A 127 -4.43 3.37 -14.85
C PHE A 127 -4.49 4.20 -13.56
N ARG A 128 -5.49 5.08 -13.44
CA ARG A 128 -5.60 6.02 -12.32
C ARG A 128 -7.08 6.26 -11.93
N PRO A 129 -7.40 6.41 -10.63
CA PRO A 129 -6.54 6.02 -9.52
C PRO A 129 -6.40 4.49 -9.45
N GLU A 130 -5.36 4.02 -8.79
CA GLU A 130 -5.12 2.60 -8.52
C GLU A 130 -5.14 2.33 -6.99
N PRO A 131 -5.45 1.11 -6.54
CA PRO A 131 -5.30 0.74 -5.14
C PRO A 131 -3.86 0.96 -4.67
N GLN A 132 -3.70 1.52 -3.47
CA GLN A 132 -2.36 1.67 -2.88
C GLN A 132 -1.81 0.29 -2.47
N SER A 133 -0.51 0.08 -2.73
CA SER A 133 0.17 -1.16 -2.36
C SER A 133 0.42 -1.25 -0.86
N CYS A 134 1.01 -0.24 -0.23
CA CYS A 134 1.22 -0.26 1.21
C CYS A 134 -0.07 0.13 1.95
N LEU A 135 -0.75 -0.82 2.59
CA LEU A 135 -1.99 -0.56 3.33
C LEU A 135 -1.74 -0.17 4.79
N ALA A 136 -0.64 -0.63 5.36
CA ALA A 136 -0.15 -0.26 6.68
C ALA A 136 1.38 -0.35 6.69
N GLU A 137 2.03 0.70 7.18
CA GLU A 137 3.45 0.69 7.47
C GLU A 137 3.72 0.11 8.87
N LYS A 138 4.99 -0.08 9.22
CA LYS A 138 5.41 -0.81 10.43
C LYS A 138 4.77 -0.28 11.71
N ASP A 139 4.51 1.02 11.79
CA ASP A 139 4.09 1.67 13.03
C ASP A 139 2.57 1.88 13.11
N ASP A 140 1.85 1.61 12.01
CA ASP A 140 0.41 1.80 11.92
C ASP A 140 -0.38 0.70 12.64
N VAL A 141 0.20 -0.50 12.72
CA VAL A 141 -0.44 -1.68 13.29
C VAL A 141 0.54 -2.42 14.18
N VAL A 142 0.18 -2.52 15.46
CA VAL A 142 0.99 -3.16 16.50
C VAL A 142 0.12 -4.14 17.28
N THR A 143 0.67 -5.31 17.63
CA THR A 143 -0.05 -6.27 18.46
C THR A 143 -0.25 -5.77 19.89
N ASP A 144 -1.43 -6.01 20.44
CA ASP A 144 -1.77 -5.70 21.83
C ASP A 144 -1.21 -6.74 22.82
N ALA A 145 -1.57 -6.61 24.10
CA ALA A 145 -1.13 -7.51 25.17
C ALA A 145 -1.54 -8.98 24.96
N ASP A 146 -2.61 -9.22 24.19
CA ASP A 146 -3.09 -10.55 23.83
C ASP A 146 -2.51 -11.04 22.48
N GLY A 147 -1.53 -10.30 21.94
CA GLY A 147 -0.90 -10.58 20.66
C GLY A 147 -1.80 -10.29 19.45
N ARG A 148 -2.94 -9.62 19.66
CA ARG A 148 -3.93 -9.39 18.60
C ARG A 148 -3.62 -8.11 17.85
N TRP A 149 -3.89 -8.12 16.55
CA TRP A 149 -3.77 -6.94 15.70
C TRP A 149 -4.95 -6.86 14.72
N ARG A 150 -5.23 -5.65 14.24
CA ARG A 150 -6.33 -5.39 13.31
C ARG A 150 -6.02 -4.23 12.38
N LEU A 151 -6.47 -4.34 11.14
CA LEU A 151 -6.44 -3.28 10.13
C LEU A 151 -7.84 -3.14 9.50
N ASN A 152 -8.28 -1.91 9.19
CA ASN A 152 -9.67 -1.61 8.78
C ASN A 152 -9.80 -0.87 7.43
N ASN A 153 -8.71 -0.70 6.69
CA ASN A 153 -8.66 0.04 5.43
C ASN A 153 -8.40 -0.90 4.23
N VAL A 154 -8.75 -2.18 4.35
CA VAL A 154 -8.41 -3.20 3.35
C VAL A 154 -9.49 -3.28 2.26
N PRO A 155 -9.15 -3.34 0.96
CA PRO A 155 -10.12 -3.59 -0.11
C PRO A 155 -10.93 -4.87 0.12
N ALA A 156 -12.12 -4.98 -0.44
CA ALA A 156 -12.90 -6.22 -0.43
C ALA A 156 -12.23 -7.31 -1.30
N ASP A 157 -12.61 -8.57 -1.11
CA ASP A 157 -11.93 -9.71 -1.76
C ASP A 157 -12.05 -9.69 -3.30
N ASP A 158 -13.17 -9.17 -3.82
CA ASP A 158 -13.38 -8.97 -5.26
C ASP A 158 -12.51 -7.86 -5.87
N GLN A 159 -11.90 -7.01 -5.03
CA GLN A 159 -10.94 -5.98 -5.44
C GLN A 159 -9.49 -6.45 -5.32
N LEU A 160 -9.23 -7.56 -4.63
CA LEU A 160 -7.92 -8.17 -4.45
C LEU A 160 -7.65 -9.20 -5.55
N GLN A 161 -7.67 -8.75 -6.80
CA GLN A 161 -7.52 -9.62 -7.96
C GLN A 161 -6.19 -9.37 -8.65
N PHE A 162 -5.42 -10.43 -8.84
CA PHE A 162 -4.20 -10.37 -9.63
C PHE A 162 -4.52 -10.21 -11.11
N HIS A 163 -3.75 -9.38 -11.79
CA HIS A 163 -3.69 -9.47 -13.25
C HIS A 163 -3.21 -10.88 -13.65
N PRO A 164 -3.80 -11.55 -14.66
CA PRO A 164 -3.45 -12.93 -15.01
C PRO A 164 -1.95 -13.19 -15.20
N ARG A 165 -1.23 -12.28 -15.86
CA ARG A 165 0.24 -12.38 -16.02
C ARG A 165 1.00 -12.29 -14.70
N VAL A 166 0.54 -11.45 -13.76
CA VAL A 166 1.18 -11.35 -12.44
C VAL A 166 0.93 -12.63 -11.66
N ARG A 167 -0.28 -13.19 -11.74
CA ARG A 167 -0.58 -14.49 -11.13
C ARG A 167 0.27 -15.62 -11.71
N GLU A 168 0.49 -15.64 -13.02
CA GLU A 168 1.36 -16.61 -13.67
C GLU A 168 2.82 -16.49 -13.19
N ALA A 169 3.33 -15.27 -13.06
CA ALA A 169 4.68 -15.01 -12.55
C ALA A 169 4.84 -15.29 -11.05
N LEU A 170 3.76 -15.11 -10.27
CA LEU A 170 3.73 -15.22 -8.82
C LEU A 170 2.59 -16.16 -8.36
N PRO A 171 2.65 -17.47 -8.68
CA PRO A 171 1.55 -18.40 -8.43
C PRO A 171 1.19 -18.49 -6.94
N ASP A 172 2.20 -18.48 -6.07
CA ASP A 172 2.05 -18.67 -4.63
C ASP A 172 2.02 -17.34 -3.83
N ALA A 173 1.95 -16.19 -4.51
CA ALA A 173 1.85 -14.92 -3.83
C ALA A 173 0.47 -14.78 -3.16
N PRO A 174 0.41 -14.40 -1.87
CA PRO A 174 -0.84 -14.04 -1.24
C PRO A 174 -1.34 -12.71 -1.80
N GLU A 175 -2.65 -12.48 -1.78
CA GLU A 175 -3.26 -11.20 -2.16
C GLU A 175 -2.76 -10.07 -1.24
N LEU A 176 -2.66 -10.36 0.06
CA LEU A 176 -2.12 -9.47 1.08
C LEU A 176 -0.86 -10.09 1.66
N GLY A 177 0.25 -9.38 1.56
CA GLY A 177 1.53 -9.76 2.16
C GLY A 177 1.70 -9.12 3.52
N LEU A 178 2.04 -9.92 4.53
CA LEU A 178 2.36 -9.45 5.87
C LEU A 178 3.87 -9.37 6.08
N LYS A 179 4.35 -8.36 6.80
CA LYS A 179 5.73 -8.31 7.30
C LYS A 179 5.76 -7.98 8.78
N LEU A 180 6.11 -8.98 9.60
CA LEU A 180 6.18 -8.88 11.05
C LEU A 180 7.59 -8.50 11.48
N THR A 181 7.71 -7.53 12.40
CA THR A 181 9.00 -7.11 12.98
C THR A 181 8.87 -6.95 14.49
N HIS A 182 9.84 -7.48 15.24
CA HIS A 182 9.95 -7.32 16.69
C HIS A 182 11.44 -7.33 17.10
N PRO A 183 11.87 -6.59 18.14
CA PRO A 183 13.26 -6.61 18.61
C PRO A 183 13.72 -7.99 19.11
N ASP A 184 12.91 -8.66 19.92
CA ASP A 184 13.29 -9.91 20.61
C ASP A 184 12.92 -11.20 19.87
N PHE A 185 12.15 -11.09 18.79
CA PHE A 185 11.68 -12.24 18.02
C PHE A 185 12.14 -12.15 16.56
N SER A 186 12.32 -13.32 15.95
CA SER A 186 12.66 -13.48 14.54
C SER A 186 11.42 -13.16 13.69
N GLY A 187 11.48 -12.02 13.01
CA GLY A 187 10.45 -11.55 12.09
C GLY A 187 10.72 -11.90 10.63
N ASP A 188 9.91 -11.32 9.77
CA ASP A 188 10.00 -11.48 8.33
C ASP A 188 11.22 -10.76 7.76
N ILE A 189 12.07 -11.49 7.03
CA ILE A 189 13.11 -10.89 6.19
C ILE A 189 12.45 -10.44 4.88
N ARG A 190 11.66 -11.32 4.27
CA ARG A 190 10.89 -11.06 3.04
C ARG A 190 9.41 -10.90 3.36
N LEU A 191 8.73 -10.05 2.58
CA LEU A 191 7.29 -9.88 2.65
C LEU A 191 6.54 -11.21 2.48
N GLY A 192 5.62 -11.48 3.41
CA GLY A 192 4.80 -12.69 3.47
C GLY A 192 5.57 -13.98 3.79
N GLN A 193 6.80 -13.91 4.32
CA GLN A 193 7.61 -15.11 4.58
C GLN A 193 6.94 -16.02 5.61
N LEU A 194 6.69 -15.54 6.84
CA LEU A 194 6.05 -16.30 7.91
C LEU A 194 4.62 -16.69 7.53
N GLN A 195 3.92 -15.78 6.84
CA GLN A 195 2.58 -16.01 6.31
C GLN A 195 2.53 -17.28 5.43
N ARG A 196 3.42 -17.38 4.43
CA ARG A 196 3.49 -18.56 3.56
C ARG A 196 3.99 -19.80 4.29
N GLN A 197 5.01 -19.66 5.13
CA GLN A 197 5.58 -20.78 5.90
C GLN A 197 4.55 -21.43 6.83
N GLN A 198 3.56 -20.67 7.30
CA GLN A 198 2.57 -21.12 8.27
C GLN A 198 1.16 -21.26 7.66
N GLY A 199 1.04 -21.20 6.33
CA GLY A 199 -0.23 -21.45 5.64
C GLY A 199 -1.33 -20.44 5.96
N ILE A 200 -0.98 -19.19 6.25
CA ILE A 200 -1.94 -18.13 6.58
C ILE A 200 -2.66 -17.65 5.32
N THR A 201 -3.98 -17.84 5.29
CA THR A 201 -4.83 -17.51 4.14
C THR A 201 -5.51 -16.15 4.31
N LEU A 202 -5.96 -15.55 3.21
CA LEU A 202 -6.81 -14.36 3.24
C LEU A 202 -8.06 -14.57 4.10
N GLU A 203 -8.73 -15.72 3.95
CA GLU A 203 -9.90 -16.09 4.77
C GLU A 203 -9.60 -16.07 6.29
N SER A 204 -8.46 -16.64 6.70
CA SER A 204 -8.06 -16.64 8.11
C SER A 204 -7.79 -15.22 8.65
N LEU A 205 -7.29 -14.33 7.79
CA LEU A 205 -7.09 -12.92 8.12
C LEU A 205 -8.42 -12.16 8.20
N ARG A 206 -9.36 -12.43 7.29
CA ARG A 206 -10.72 -11.86 7.28
C ARG A 206 -11.51 -12.24 8.53
N THR A 207 -11.45 -13.51 8.88
CA THR A 207 -12.12 -14.08 10.06
C THR A 207 -11.38 -13.77 11.36
N GLN A 208 -10.18 -13.16 11.29
CA GLN A 208 -9.33 -12.80 12.43
C GLN A 208 -8.93 -14.01 13.28
N THR A 209 -8.82 -15.17 12.64
CA THR A 209 -8.43 -16.45 13.26
C THR A 209 -6.99 -16.84 12.95
N ALA A 210 -6.35 -16.16 11.98
CA ALA A 210 -4.94 -16.33 11.65
C ALA A 210 -4.05 -16.24 12.91
N THR A 211 -3.23 -17.26 13.15
CA THR A 211 -2.24 -17.27 14.23
C THR A 211 -0.85 -17.45 13.63
N ILE A 212 0.03 -16.48 13.83
CA ILE A 212 1.42 -16.53 13.38
C ILE A 212 2.33 -16.74 14.58
N VAL A 213 3.15 -17.79 14.52
CA VAL A 213 4.17 -18.08 15.51
C VAL A 213 5.49 -17.41 15.11
N MET A 214 6.10 -16.64 16.01
CA MET A 214 7.44 -16.09 15.85
C MET A 214 8.39 -16.77 16.84
N GLN A 215 9.62 -17.05 16.40
CA GLN A 215 10.63 -17.66 17.26
C GLN A 215 11.41 -16.60 18.01
N ARG A 216 11.72 -16.83 19.28
CA ARG A 216 12.64 -15.96 20.03
C ARG A 216 14.04 -15.98 19.40
N ARG A 217 14.75 -14.84 19.47
CA ARG A 217 16.15 -14.73 19.02
C ARG A 217 17.15 -15.30 20.03
#